data_AF-A0AAV9SNW4-F1
#
_entry.id   AF-A0AAV9SNW4-F1
#
_cell.length_a   1.000
_cell.length_b   1.000
_cell.length_c   1.000
_cell.angle_alpha   90.00
_cell.angle_beta   90.00
_cell.angle_gamma   90.00
#
_symmetry.space_group_name_H-M   'P 1'
#
loop_
_entity.id
_entity.type
_entity.pdbx_description
1 polymer ?
#
loop_
_entity_poly.entity_id
_entity_poly.type
_entity_poly.pdbx_seq_one_letter_code
_entity_poly.pdbx_strand_id
1 'polypeptide(L)'
;MSRLGFSGEWFLITCGKKLIAIHTKESSEPFVFDCCCAEKRPKSAKVVNGSDGDALEDPGSDSILAFAVSSSGKLMALTDDTKRLVLFHCEPSWHCVSISENICGQTMKDDQQQRTRGNGGHVDHSQ
;
A
#
# COMPACT_ATOMS: atom_id res chain seq x y z
N MET A 1 14.86 -5.99 0.00
CA MET A 1 15.48 -4.95 0.86
C MET A 1 15.01 -5.18 2.29
N SER A 2 15.90 -5.07 3.27
CA SER A 2 15.54 -5.11 4.68
C SER A 2 15.65 -3.71 5.29
N ARG A 3 14.78 -3.40 6.25
CA ARG A 3 14.87 -2.17 7.05
C ARG A 3 14.76 -2.50 8.53
N LEU A 4 15.37 -1.66 9.34
CA LEU A 4 15.39 -1.77 10.81
C LEU A 4 14.85 -0.48 11.40
N GLY A 5 14.21 -0.56 12.56
CA GLY A 5 13.74 0.61 13.31
C GLY A 5 13.28 0.27 14.71
N PHE A 6 12.74 1.27 15.40
CA PHE A 6 12.26 1.13 16.78
C PHE A 6 10.90 1.78 16.95
N SER A 7 10.07 1.19 17.81
CA SER A 7 8.79 1.75 18.25
C SER A 7 8.63 1.54 19.74
N GLY A 8 8.94 2.56 20.53
CA GLY A 8 9.02 2.40 21.99
C GLY A 8 10.05 1.33 22.35
N GLU A 9 9.61 0.29 23.05
CA GLU A 9 10.43 -0.84 23.49
C GLU A 9 10.55 -1.98 22.45
N TRP A 10 10.02 -1.77 21.24
CA TRP A 10 10.04 -2.77 20.17
C TRP A 10 11.16 -2.50 19.17
N PHE A 11 11.95 -3.54 18.87
CA PHE A 11 12.86 -3.59 17.74
C PHE A 11 12.13 -4.13 16.51
N LEU A 12 12.18 -3.38 15.40
CA LEU A 12 11.46 -3.67 14.17
C LEU A 12 12.41 -4.13 13.07
N ILE A 13 12.05 -5.19 12.38
CA ILE A 13 12.73 -5.68 11.19
C ILE A 13 11.70 -5.89 10.10
N THR A 14 11.93 -5.30 8.93
CA THR A 14 11.22 -5.69 7.71
C THR A 14 12.17 -6.43 6.78
N CYS A 15 11.69 -7.53 6.18
CA CYS A 15 12.44 -8.28 5.18
C CYS A 15 11.47 -8.91 4.18
N GLY A 16 11.55 -8.48 2.92
CA GLY A 16 10.60 -8.90 1.90
C GLY A 16 9.18 -8.48 2.30
N LYS A 17 8.32 -9.45 2.56
CA LYS A 17 6.88 -9.26 2.86
C LYS A 17 6.57 -9.24 4.36
N LYS A 18 7.57 -9.52 5.20
CA LYS A 18 7.39 -9.75 6.62
C LYS A 18 7.86 -8.55 7.43
N LEU A 19 7.02 -8.15 8.38
CA LEU A 19 7.38 -7.32 9.53
C LEU A 19 7.54 -8.25 10.74
N ILE A 20 8.62 -8.06 11.49
CA ILE A 20 8.89 -8.74 12.74
C ILE A 20 9.12 -7.66 13.80
N ALA A 21 8.42 -7.74 14.93
CA ALA A 21 8.60 -6.87 16.07
C ALA A 21 9.00 -7.70 17.30
N ILE A 22 10.12 -7.34 17.91
CA ILE A 22 10.70 -8.05 19.07
C ILE A 22 10.70 -7.10 20.26
N HIS A 23 10.12 -7.51 21.38
CA HIS A 23 10.19 -6.72 22.61
C HIS A 23 11.61 -6.74 23.16
N THR A 24 12.21 -5.58 23.39
CA THR A 24 13.63 -5.49 23.78
C THR A 24 13.87 -5.78 25.26
N LYS A 25 12.83 -5.69 26.10
CA LYS A 25 12.94 -5.88 27.55
C LYS A 25 12.32 -7.17 28.07
N GLU A 26 11.48 -7.81 27.28
CA GLU A 26 10.70 -8.98 27.71
C GLU A 26 11.00 -10.14 26.78
N SER A 27 11.06 -11.35 27.34
CA SER A 27 11.20 -12.58 26.57
C SER A 27 9.83 -13.07 26.09
N SER A 28 9.09 -12.23 25.36
CA SER A 28 7.82 -12.58 24.73
C SER A 28 8.05 -13.07 23.29
N GLU A 29 7.06 -13.81 22.75
CA GLU A 29 7.12 -14.23 21.35
C GLU A 29 7.10 -13.01 20.42
N PRO A 30 7.94 -12.98 19.37
CA PRO A 30 7.93 -11.88 18.41
C PRO A 30 6.58 -11.77 17.70
N PHE A 31 6.10 -10.54 17.52
CA PHE A 31 4.98 -10.30 16.62
C PHE A 31 5.46 -10.41 15.17
N VAL A 32 4.72 -11.15 14.33
CA VAL A 32 5.03 -11.31 12.92
C VAL A 32 3.80 -10.98 12.09
N PHE A 33 3.98 -10.08 11.12
CA PHE A 33 2.95 -9.76 10.13
C PHE A 33 3.48 -10.08 8.74
N ASP A 34 2.68 -10.81 7.95
CA ASP A 34 2.96 -11.12 6.55
C ASP A 34 2.02 -10.33 5.65
N CYS A 35 2.55 -9.48 4.78
CA CYS A 35 1.76 -8.69 3.85
C CYS A 35 0.98 -9.57 2.85
N CYS A 36 1.37 -10.83 2.62
CA CYS A 36 0.55 -11.77 1.85
C CYS A 36 -0.86 -11.94 2.42
N CYS A 37 -1.01 -11.80 3.74
CA CYS A 37 -2.28 -11.96 4.45
C CYS A 37 -3.11 -10.68 4.53
N ALA A 38 -2.55 -9.52 4.13
CA ALA A 38 -3.32 -8.29 4.06
C ALA A 38 -4.35 -8.42 2.93
N GLU A 39 -5.65 -8.36 3.27
CA GLU A 39 -6.74 -8.65 2.34
C GLU A 39 -6.61 -7.89 1.02
N LYS A 40 -6.73 -8.61 -0.09
CA LYS A 40 -6.85 -8.04 -1.43
C LYS A 40 -8.34 -7.79 -1.67
N ARG A 41 -8.76 -6.54 -1.89
CA ARG A 41 -10.16 -6.28 -2.29
C ARG A 41 -10.45 -7.09 -3.55
N PRO A 42 -11.60 -7.77 -3.65
CA PRO A 42 -11.98 -8.42 -4.89
C PRO A 42 -12.00 -7.38 -6.00
N LYS A 43 -11.21 -7.58 -7.05
CA LYS A 43 -11.41 -6.84 -8.30
C LYS A 43 -12.82 -7.18 -8.75
N SER A 44 -13.72 -6.20 -8.74
CA SER A 44 -15.04 -6.39 -9.32
C SER A 44 -14.86 -6.93 -10.73
N ALA A 45 -15.54 -8.04 -11.03
CA ALA A 45 -15.47 -8.68 -12.33
C ALA A 45 -15.95 -7.69 -13.39
N LYS A 46 -15.02 -6.96 -14.02
CA LYS A 46 -15.28 -6.18 -15.22
C LYS A 46 -15.43 -7.21 -16.33
N VAL A 47 -16.68 -7.58 -16.59
CA VAL A 47 -17.05 -8.37 -17.77
C VAL A 47 -16.47 -7.64 -18.98
N VAL A 48 -15.57 -8.34 -19.65
CA VAL A 48 -14.83 -7.90 -20.82
C VAL A 48 -15.82 -7.60 -21.93
N ASN A 49 -15.77 -6.38 -22.48
CA ASN A 49 -16.04 -6.11 -23.89
C ASN A 49 -15.50 -4.72 -24.23
N GLY A 50 -14.46 -4.66 -25.06
CA GLY A 50 -13.95 -3.42 -25.64
C GLY A 50 -12.44 -3.28 -25.48
N SER A 51 -11.73 -3.51 -26.58
CA SER A 51 -10.32 -3.15 -26.80
C SER A 51 -10.04 -1.73 -26.34
N ASP A 52 -9.06 -1.57 -25.44
CA ASP A 52 -7.96 -0.61 -25.53
C ASP A 52 -7.16 -0.61 -24.21
N GLY A 53 -5.91 -1.08 -24.28
CA GLY A 53 -4.80 -0.60 -23.46
C GLY A 53 -4.93 -0.57 -21.93
N ASP A 54 -5.69 -1.46 -21.29
CA ASP A 54 -5.63 -1.61 -19.83
C ASP A 54 -4.23 -2.17 -19.49
N ALA A 55 -3.32 -1.27 -19.11
CA ALA A 55 -2.01 -1.61 -18.60
C ALA A 55 -2.20 -2.66 -17.51
N LEU A 56 -1.68 -3.86 -17.76
CA LEU A 56 -1.68 -4.98 -16.83
C LEU A 56 -1.07 -4.47 -15.53
N GLU A 57 -1.90 -4.13 -14.54
CA GLU A 57 -1.38 -3.67 -13.26
C GLU A 57 -0.56 -4.82 -12.68
N ASP A 58 0.76 -4.61 -12.58
CA ASP A 58 1.66 -5.57 -11.96
C ASP A 58 1.10 -5.90 -10.57
N PRO A 59 0.64 -7.14 -10.33
CA PRO A 59 0.13 -7.53 -9.03
C PRO A 59 1.37 -7.62 -8.14
N GLY A 60 1.72 -6.50 -7.51
CA GLY A 60 2.94 -6.35 -6.70
C GLY A 60 3.20 -7.57 -5.81
N SER A 61 4.46 -7.77 -5.47
CA SER A 61 4.93 -8.97 -4.77
C SER A 61 4.54 -9.01 -3.28
N ASP A 62 3.78 -8.04 -2.78
CA ASP A 62 3.50 -7.80 -1.36
C ASP A 62 4.78 -7.45 -0.57
N SER A 63 5.82 -6.95 -1.25
CA SER A 63 7.09 -6.58 -0.62
C SER A 63 6.99 -5.23 0.07
N ILE A 64 7.40 -5.18 1.34
CA ILE A 64 7.42 -3.96 2.15
C ILE A 64 8.46 -2.99 1.57
N LEU A 65 7.99 -1.78 1.26
CA LEU A 65 8.82 -0.72 0.69
C LEU A 65 9.33 0.23 1.78
N ALA A 66 8.47 0.59 2.74
CA ALA A 66 8.79 1.52 3.81
C ALA A 66 7.89 1.31 5.04
N PHE A 67 8.32 1.85 6.18
CA PHE A 67 7.47 2.03 7.34
C PHE A 67 7.81 3.35 8.04
N ALA A 68 6.89 3.83 8.87
CA ALA A 68 7.06 4.97 9.75
C ALA A 68 6.42 4.68 11.10
N VAL A 69 7.01 5.22 12.16
CA VAL A 69 6.54 5.09 13.54
C VAL A 69 6.12 6.47 14.04
N SER A 70 5.01 6.55 14.76
CA SER A 70 4.58 7.81 15.38
C SER A 70 5.58 8.25 16.45
N SER A 71 5.68 9.56 16.70
CA SER A 71 6.56 10.10 17.76
C SER A 71 6.25 9.52 19.15
N SER A 72 5.02 9.10 19.38
CA SER A 72 4.59 8.42 20.62
C SER A 72 5.00 6.94 20.71
N GLY A 73 5.45 6.31 19.61
CA GLY A 73 5.72 4.87 19.55
C GLY A 73 4.49 3.96 19.58
N LYS A 74 3.28 4.54 19.63
CA LYS A 74 2.02 3.77 19.74
C LYS A 74 1.48 3.30 18.40
N LEU A 75 1.84 3.97 17.31
CA LEU A 75 1.34 3.66 15.97
C LEU A 75 2.51 3.42 15.02
N MET A 76 2.33 2.49 14.11
CA MET A 76 3.24 2.25 12.99
C MET A 76 2.45 2.08 11.71
N ALA A 77 2.88 2.75 10.65
CA ALA A 77 2.36 2.54 9.30
C ALA A 77 3.43 1.87 8.42
N LEU A 78 3.05 0.92 7.56
CA LEU A 78 3.90 0.41 6.49
C LEU A 78 3.21 0.47 5.14
N THR A 79 4.01 0.48 4.08
CA THR A 79 3.54 0.36 2.71
C THR A 79 4.28 -0.74 1.97
N ASP A 80 3.60 -1.37 1.03
CA ASP A 80 4.14 -2.39 0.13
C ASP A 80 4.00 -2.00 -1.35
N ASP A 81 4.52 -2.85 -2.23
CA ASP A 81 4.45 -2.70 -3.68
C ASP A 81 3.08 -3.03 -4.29
N THR A 82 2.13 -3.54 -3.49
CA THR A 82 0.71 -3.63 -3.88
C THR A 82 -0.08 -2.37 -3.52
N LYS A 83 0.63 -1.28 -3.18
CA LYS A 83 0.09 0.04 -2.86
C LYS A 83 -0.81 -0.01 -1.62
N ARG A 84 -0.65 -0.97 -0.73
CA ARG A 84 -1.39 -0.98 0.55
C ARG A 84 -0.70 -0.08 1.55
N LEU A 85 -1.50 0.55 2.39
CA LEU A 85 -1.10 1.17 3.64
C LEU A 85 -1.68 0.34 4.77
N VAL A 86 -0.82 -0.20 5.62
CA VAL A 86 -1.22 -0.97 6.80
C VAL A 86 -0.86 -0.18 8.04
N LEU A 87 -1.84 0.04 8.92
CA LEU A 87 -1.67 0.74 10.19
C LEU A 87 -1.75 -0.25 11.34
N PHE A 88 -0.81 -0.16 12.27
CA PHE A 88 -0.74 -0.96 13.49
C PHE A 88 -0.82 -0.08 14.73
N HIS A 89 -1.42 -0.63 15.77
CA HIS A 89 -1.19 -0.19 17.14
C HIS A 89 -0.08 -1.09 17.74
N CYS A 90 0.93 -0.50 18.36
CA CYS A 90 2.14 -1.21 18.83
C CYS A 90 2.12 -1.50 20.34
N GLU A 91 1.36 -0.73 21.12
CA GLU A 91 1.25 -0.86 22.59
C GLU A 91 -0.22 -0.85 23.04
N PRO A 92 -0.63 -1.61 24.08
CA PRO A 92 0.17 -2.58 24.83
C PRO A 92 0.39 -3.90 24.05
N SER A 93 -0.29 -4.10 22.92
CA SER A 93 -0.14 -5.26 22.06
C SER A 93 -0.25 -4.89 20.59
N TRP A 94 0.49 -5.63 19.75
CA TRP A 94 0.46 -5.47 18.31
C TRP A 94 -0.86 -5.96 17.73
N HIS A 95 -1.55 -5.09 17.01
CA HIS A 95 -2.67 -5.48 16.17
C HIS A 95 -2.81 -4.54 14.97
N CYS A 96 -3.28 -5.10 13.86
CA CYS A 96 -3.62 -4.35 12.66
C CYS A 96 -4.90 -3.54 12.93
N VAL A 97 -4.84 -2.23 12.73
CA VAL A 97 -5.97 -1.30 12.89
C VAL A 97 -6.73 -1.16 11.58
N SER A 98 -6.01 -0.98 10.47
CA SER A 98 -6.63 -0.81 9.15
C SER A 98 -5.66 -1.18 8.03
N ILE A 99 -6.25 -1.58 6.90
CA ILE A 99 -5.58 -1.79 5.62
C ILE A 99 -6.36 -0.98 4.59
N SER A 100 -5.68 -0.11 3.84
CA SER A 100 -6.27 0.66 2.75
C SER A 100 -5.38 0.64 1.52
N GLU A 101 -5.96 0.90 0.35
CA GLU A 101 -5.19 1.21 -0.85
C GLU A 101 -4.72 2.66 -0.78
N ASN A 102 -3.47 2.90 -1.15
CA ASN A 102 -2.89 4.23 -1.26
C ASN A 102 -3.37 4.88 -2.57
N ILE A 103 -4.40 5.73 -2.45
CA ILE A 103 -5.08 6.39 -3.58
C ILE A 103 -4.22 7.48 -4.22
N CYS A 104 -3.09 7.88 -3.62
CA CYS A 104 -2.26 8.98 -4.11
C CYS A 104 -1.78 8.79 -5.58
N GLY A 105 -1.69 7.55 -6.08
CA GLY A 105 -1.34 7.25 -7.47
C GLY A 105 -2.49 7.28 -8.48
N GLN A 106 -3.75 7.36 -8.06
CA GLN A 106 -4.91 7.39 -8.97
C GLN A 106 -5.20 8.80 -9.49
N THR A 107 -5.09 9.82 -8.64
CA THR A 107 -5.42 11.21 -9.00
C THR A 107 -4.56 11.77 -10.15
N MET A 108 -3.29 11.37 -10.25
CA MET A 108 -2.41 11.82 -11.34
C MET A 108 -2.75 11.23 -12.72
N LYS A 109 -3.48 10.10 -12.77
CA LYS A 109 -3.91 9.48 -14.04
C LYS A 109 -5.18 10.14 -14.58
N ASP A 110 -6.10 10.52 -13.71
CA ASP A 110 -7.34 11.19 -14.09
C ASP A 110 -7.06 12.55 -14.75
N ASP A 111 -6.07 13.30 -14.23
CA ASP A 111 -5.64 14.58 -14.81
C ASP A 111 -5.00 14.44 -16.21
N GLN A 112 -4.25 13.36 -16.46
CA GLN A 112 -3.67 13.06 -17.77
C GLN A 112 -4.75 12.67 -18.79
N GLN A 113 -5.78 11.94 -18.36
CA GLN A 113 -6.85 11.47 -19.24
C GLN A 113 -7.86 12.58 -19.60
N GLN A 114 -8.01 13.61 -18.77
CA GLN A 114 -8.79 14.80 -19.12
C GLN A 114 -8.05 15.70 -20.14
N ARG A 115 -6.72 15.79 -20.09
CA ARG A 115 -5.94 16.61 -21.05
C ARG A 115 -5.95 16.06 -22.47
N THR A 116 -6.03 14.75 -22.67
CA THR A 116 -6.06 14.14 -24.01
C THR A 116 -7.41 14.24 -24.71
N ARG A 117 -8.51 14.45 -23.97
CA ARG A 117 -9.87 14.60 -24.53
C ARG A 117 -10.20 16.03 -25.01
N GLY A 118 -9.40 17.03 -24.64
CA GLY A 118 -9.68 18.44 -24.95
C GLY A 118 -9.30 18.93 -26.35
N ASN A 119 -8.69 18.11 -27.21
CA ASN A 119 -8.07 18.58 -28.46
C ASN A 119 -8.75 18.13 -29.77
N GLY A 120 -9.97 17.59 -29.71
CA GLY A 120 -10.77 17.25 -30.89
C GLY A 120 -11.53 18.46 -31.43
N GLY A 121 -10.83 19.39 -32.10
CA GLY A 121 -11.42 20.55 -32.75
C GLY A 121 -12.45 20.16 -33.82
N HIS A 122 -13.64 20.73 -33.69
CA HIS A 122 -14.72 20.70 -34.67
C HIS A 122 -14.27 21.37 -35.97
N VAL A 123 -14.20 20.63 -37.08
CA VAL A 123 -13.99 21.17 -38.42
C VAL A 123 -15.36 21.32 -39.06
N ASP A 124 -15.88 22.55 -39.06
CA ASP A 124 -17.05 22.94 -39.84
C ASP A 124 -16.70 22.89 -41.33
N HIS A 125 -17.35 21.99 -42.08
CA HIS A 125 -17.40 22.06 -43.54
C HIS A 125 -18.75 22.66 -43.95
N SER A 126 -18.74 23.96 -44.24
CA SER A 126 -19.83 24.61 -44.97
C SER A 126 -19.74 24.25 -46.46
N GLN A 127 -20.83 23.72 -47.02
CA GLN A 127 -21.23 23.89 -48.42
C GLN A 127 -22.70 24.28 -48.46
#